data_AF-A0ABD1PHI0-F1
#
_entry.id   AF-A0ABD1PHI0-F1
#
_cell.length_a   1.000
_cell.length_b   1.000
_cell.length_c   1.000
_cell.angle_alpha   90.00
_cell.angle_beta   90.00
_cell.angle_gamma   90.00
#
_symmetry.space_group_name_H-M   'P 1'
#
loop_
_entity.id
_entity.type
_entity.pdbx_description
1 polymer ?
#
loop_
_entity_poly.entity_id
_entity_poly.type
_entity_poly.pdbx_seq_one_letter_code
_entity_poly.pdbx_strand_id
1 'polypeptide(L)'
;MLVWDDRTSVGLLKKDGLVATHDEETEYYFQGTDVHCNLCPRNPDDGGSIIQDVQISTMFTHHQKIVVIRHPIPFTFRTLDTAHHDDFHQPNFTGAAITKGGPREPWHDIHSCLEGPIAWDVLFNFEQRWKKQGGEDILLNLRELEVIMPPSPVMFPDDHETWNVQLFRSIDGGAAFGFPETPEEAARACLVSGKDNIIDRSIQDACINAIRRAKNFIYIENQYFLGGCFGWHCNDIKVEDIGALHLIPKELSLKIVSKIEAGERFIVYIVVPMWPEGIPESASVQAILDWQRRTMEMMHKVIIRALQAKGIEEDLRNYLTFFCGNQEAKKSGEYEPSEKPEPDSDYLKAQEAWRFMIYVHAKMMIVDDEYIIIGSANINQRSMDGSRDSEIAMGAYQPYRLATRQPARGQIHGFRMALWYEHLGMLDNTFLHPESEECVTKVNHIANKYWYLYASENLERDLPGHLLCYPVGIASEGDVTELPGKEFFPDTKARILGVKYDYIPPILTT
;
A
#
# COMPACT_ATOMS: atom_id res chain seq x y z
N MET A 1 1.74 -19.87 -15.23
CA MET A 1 1.52 -18.51 -14.70
C MET A 1 0.03 -18.25 -14.60
N LEU A 2 -0.42 -17.50 -13.59
CA LEU A 2 -1.78 -16.97 -13.52
C LEU A 2 -1.65 -15.44 -13.56
N VAL A 3 -1.99 -14.84 -14.70
CA VAL A 3 -1.99 -13.39 -14.91
C VAL A 3 -3.44 -12.92 -14.79
N TRP A 4 -3.70 -11.72 -14.26
CA TRP A 4 -5.07 -11.20 -14.20
C TRP A 4 -5.58 -10.86 -15.62
N ASP A 5 -6.82 -11.28 -15.92
CA ASP A 5 -7.59 -10.97 -17.14
C ASP A 5 -8.24 -9.57 -17.01
N ASP A 6 -7.62 -8.53 -17.58
CA ASP A 6 -8.21 -7.19 -17.65
C ASP A 6 -9.18 -7.08 -18.84
N ARG A 7 -10.41 -7.50 -18.56
CA ARG A 7 -11.56 -7.40 -19.47
C ARG A 7 -11.93 -5.96 -19.84
N THR A 8 -11.33 -4.94 -19.24
CA THR A 8 -11.52 -3.52 -19.60
C THR A 8 -10.54 -3.01 -20.66
N SER A 9 -9.61 -3.86 -21.13
CA SER A 9 -8.72 -3.61 -22.27
C SER A 9 -9.44 -3.11 -23.55
N VAL A 10 -10.76 -3.33 -23.63
CA VAL A 10 -11.64 -2.87 -24.71
C VAL A 10 -12.54 -1.65 -24.35
N GLY A 11 -12.16 -0.76 -23.42
CA GLY A 11 -12.75 0.59 -23.40
C GLY A 11 -12.65 1.49 -22.16
N LEU A 12 -12.85 2.78 -22.42
CA LEU A 12 -13.09 3.93 -21.51
C LEU A 12 -12.12 4.16 -20.34
N LEU A 13 -11.89 3.22 -19.43
CA LEU A 13 -11.04 3.41 -18.24
C LEU A 13 -9.56 3.50 -18.54
N LYS A 14 -9.11 2.90 -19.65
CA LYS A 14 -7.76 3.10 -20.22
C LYS A 14 -7.44 4.57 -20.55
N LYS A 15 -8.44 5.47 -20.57
CA LYS A 15 -8.23 6.93 -20.74
C LYS A 15 -7.88 7.66 -19.44
N ASP A 16 -8.24 7.12 -18.29
CA ASP A 16 -8.05 7.77 -16.98
C ASP A 16 -6.73 7.33 -16.30
N GLY A 17 -5.99 6.39 -16.92
CA GLY A 17 -4.63 6.00 -16.53
C GLY A 17 -4.51 5.00 -15.38
N LEU A 18 -5.63 4.53 -14.80
CA LEU A 18 -5.61 3.69 -13.59
C LEU A 18 -5.21 2.22 -13.82
N VAL A 19 -5.25 1.72 -15.06
CA VAL A 19 -4.87 0.34 -15.39
C VAL A 19 -4.20 0.31 -16.76
N ALA A 20 -2.96 -0.14 -16.78
CA ALA A 20 -2.17 -0.40 -17.98
C ALA A 20 -1.52 -1.78 -17.84
N THR A 21 -2.32 -2.84 -17.93
CA THR A 21 -1.83 -4.22 -18.02
C THR A 21 -1.35 -4.55 -19.43
N HIS A 22 -0.57 -5.62 -19.51
CA HIS A 22 -0.10 -6.25 -20.75
C HIS A 22 -0.43 -7.75 -20.74
N ASP A 23 -1.61 -8.10 -20.21
CA ASP A 23 -2.01 -9.47 -19.93
C ASP A 23 -2.29 -10.26 -21.21
N GLU A 24 -3.07 -9.71 -22.15
CA GLU A 24 -3.25 -10.29 -23.48
C GLU A 24 -1.91 -10.45 -24.24
N GLU A 25 -1.04 -9.42 -24.23
CA GLU A 25 0.28 -9.52 -24.87
C GLU A 25 1.20 -10.55 -24.18
N THR A 26 1.08 -10.73 -22.86
CA THR A 26 1.84 -11.72 -22.09
C THR A 26 1.37 -13.14 -22.38
N GLU A 27 0.06 -13.38 -22.48
CA GLU A 27 -0.48 -14.67 -22.92
C GLU A 27 0.00 -15.00 -24.34
N TYR A 28 -0.14 -14.05 -25.27
CA TYR A 28 0.30 -14.22 -26.66
C TYR A 28 1.81 -14.47 -26.77
N TYR A 29 2.66 -13.80 -25.98
CA TYR A 29 4.10 -14.01 -25.97
C TYR A 29 4.50 -15.45 -25.62
N PHE A 30 3.79 -16.08 -24.69
CA PHE A 30 4.04 -17.47 -24.29
C PHE A 30 3.28 -18.52 -25.12
N GLN A 31 2.38 -18.09 -26.02
CA GLN A 31 1.59 -18.99 -26.84
C GLN A 31 2.47 -19.87 -27.75
N GLY A 32 2.31 -21.19 -27.64
CA GLY A 32 3.13 -22.16 -28.40
C GLY A 32 4.53 -22.41 -27.82
N THR A 33 4.84 -21.87 -26.64
CA THR A 33 6.01 -22.25 -25.83
C THR A 33 5.63 -23.31 -24.78
N ASP A 34 6.62 -23.87 -24.07
CA ASP A 34 6.39 -24.76 -22.92
C ASP A 34 5.89 -24.01 -21.65
N VAL A 35 5.76 -22.67 -21.71
CA VAL A 35 5.25 -21.86 -20.58
C VAL A 35 3.74 -21.81 -20.61
N HIS A 36 3.10 -22.52 -19.69
CA HIS A 36 1.65 -22.44 -19.49
C HIS A 36 1.25 -21.11 -18.83
N CYS A 37 1.01 -20.08 -19.65
CA CYS A 37 0.35 -18.83 -19.22
C CYS A 37 -1.17 -19.00 -19.30
N ASN A 38 -1.91 -18.42 -18.34
CA ASN A 38 -3.37 -18.47 -18.32
C ASN A 38 -3.92 -17.16 -17.75
N LEU A 39 -4.85 -16.54 -18.49
CA LEU A 39 -5.59 -15.36 -18.07
C LEU A 39 -6.65 -15.74 -17.02
N CYS A 40 -6.62 -15.04 -15.89
CA CYS A 40 -7.31 -15.39 -14.67
C CYS A 40 -8.30 -14.27 -14.33
N PRO A 41 -9.61 -14.43 -14.56
CA PRO A 41 -10.60 -13.40 -14.30
C PRO A 41 -11.00 -13.29 -12.85
N ARG A 42 -11.16 -12.07 -12.35
CA ARG A 42 -11.71 -11.83 -11.01
C ARG A 42 -13.13 -11.28 -11.11
N ASN A 43 -14.08 -11.97 -10.50
CA ASN A 43 -15.43 -11.45 -10.24
C ASN A 43 -15.56 -11.24 -8.72
N PRO A 44 -16.25 -10.17 -8.26
CA PRO A 44 -16.55 -9.97 -6.84
C PRO A 44 -17.65 -10.93 -6.38
N ASP A 45 -17.73 -11.17 -5.07
CA ASP A 45 -18.83 -11.93 -4.47
C ASP A 45 -20.12 -11.09 -4.35
N ASP A 46 -20.02 -9.80 -4.03
CA ASP A 46 -21.15 -8.87 -4.07
C ASP A 46 -20.76 -7.54 -4.75
N GLY A 47 -21.29 -7.31 -5.96
CA GLY A 47 -21.18 -6.02 -6.67
C GLY A 47 -22.34 -5.05 -6.36
N GLY A 48 -23.31 -5.46 -5.53
CA GLY A 48 -24.49 -4.69 -5.17
C GLY A 48 -25.74 -5.09 -5.97
N SER A 49 -26.29 -4.13 -6.74
CA SER A 49 -27.48 -4.37 -7.56
C SER A 49 -27.12 -4.88 -8.96
N ILE A 50 -28.01 -5.62 -9.62
CA ILE A 50 -27.78 -6.25 -10.94
C ILE A 50 -27.19 -5.29 -12.00
N ILE A 51 -27.61 -4.01 -12.01
CA ILE A 51 -27.09 -3.00 -12.94
C ILE A 51 -25.65 -2.60 -12.58
N GLN A 52 -25.37 -2.48 -11.28
CA GLN A 52 -24.04 -2.24 -10.73
C GLN A 52 -23.12 -3.44 -10.96
N ASP A 53 -23.60 -4.66 -10.71
CA ASP A 53 -22.86 -5.92 -10.92
C ASP A 53 -22.28 -5.98 -12.34
N VAL A 54 -23.07 -5.66 -13.37
CA VAL A 54 -22.63 -5.63 -14.77
C VAL A 54 -21.58 -4.53 -15.05
N GLN A 55 -21.65 -3.40 -14.36
CA GLN A 55 -20.67 -2.31 -14.49
C GLN A 55 -19.38 -2.57 -13.68
N ILE A 56 -19.43 -3.44 -12.68
CA ILE A 56 -18.36 -3.68 -11.70
C ILE A 56 -17.67 -5.04 -11.93
N SER A 57 -18.30 -6.00 -12.62
CA SER A 57 -17.77 -7.36 -12.81
C SER A 57 -16.42 -7.44 -13.55
N THR A 58 -16.01 -6.36 -14.22
CA THR A 58 -14.72 -6.24 -14.91
C THR A 58 -13.69 -5.43 -14.11
N MET A 59 -14.05 -4.92 -12.93
CA MET A 59 -13.31 -3.86 -12.22
C MET A 59 -12.51 -4.33 -11.01
N PHE A 60 -12.61 -5.62 -10.64
CA PHE A 60 -11.84 -6.23 -9.55
C PHE A 60 -10.72 -7.11 -10.11
N THR A 61 -9.63 -7.24 -9.36
CA THR A 61 -8.36 -7.76 -9.87
C THR A 61 -7.82 -8.95 -9.06
N HIS A 62 -7.00 -9.78 -9.71
CA HIS A 62 -6.12 -10.70 -9.00
C HIS A 62 -4.80 -10.00 -8.65
N HIS A 63 -4.79 -9.31 -7.51
CA HIS A 63 -3.72 -8.39 -7.12
C HIS A 63 -2.49 -9.06 -6.45
N GLN A 64 -2.54 -10.38 -6.18
CA GLN A 64 -1.43 -11.17 -5.64
C GLN A 64 -0.19 -11.15 -6.56
N LYS A 65 0.96 -10.68 -6.05
CA LYS A 65 2.28 -10.80 -6.73
C LYS A 65 3.07 -11.95 -6.09
N ILE A 66 3.26 -13.05 -6.80
CA ILE A 66 3.84 -14.30 -6.26
C ILE A 66 4.86 -14.89 -7.24
N VAL A 67 6.02 -15.27 -6.73
CA VAL A 67 7.00 -16.13 -7.40
C VAL A 67 7.35 -17.29 -6.47
N VAL A 68 7.23 -18.53 -6.94
CA VAL A 68 7.65 -19.74 -6.21
C VAL A 68 8.69 -20.46 -7.06
N ILE A 69 9.89 -20.62 -6.50
CA ILE A 69 11.03 -21.25 -7.17
C ILE A 69 11.70 -22.30 -6.28
N ARG A 70 12.45 -23.19 -6.92
CA ARG A 70 13.30 -24.19 -6.26
C ARG A 70 14.76 -23.73 -6.31
N HIS A 71 15.49 -23.91 -5.20
CA HIS A 71 16.92 -23.63 -5.00
C HIS A 71 17.25 -22.17 -4.59
N PRO A 72 18.25 -21.93 -3.71
CA PRO A 72 18.66 -20.57 -3.34
C PRO A 72 19.28 -19.85 -4.54
N ILE A 73 18.87 -18.59 -4.76
CA ILE A 73 19.50 -17.66 -5.71
C ILE A 73 20.05 -16.47 -4.92
N PRO A 74 21.36 -16.18 -4.97
CA PRO A 74 21.88 -14.91 -4.51
C PRO A 74 21.50 -13.82 -5.53
N PHE A 75 20.33 -13.22 -5.36
CA PHE A 75 19.91 -12.08 -6.19
C PHE A 75 20.85 -10.90 -5.99
N THR A 76 21.68 -10.66 -6.99
CA THR A 76 22.55 -9.48 -7.05
C THR A 76 21.94 -8.51 -8.04
N PHE A 77 20.97 -7.71 -7.60
CA PHE A 77 20.52 -6.55 -8.39
C PHE A 77 21.66 -5.54 -8.46
N ARG A 78 22.44 -5.60 -9.54
CA ARG A 78 23.27 -4.48 -9.99
C ARG A 78 22.51 -3.78 -11.09
N THR A 79 22.10 -2.55 -10.83
CA THR A 79 21.50 -1.66 -11.80
C THR A 79 22.41 -1.52 -13.02
N LEU A 80 21.85 -1.80 -14.19
CA LEU A 80 22.45 -1.38 -15.46
C LEU A 80 22.32 0.14 -15.61
N ASP A 81 23.27 0.75 -16.28
CA ASP A 81 23.51 2.18 -16.26
C ASP A 81 22.46 3.09 -16.96
N THR A 82 21.67 2.79 -18.00
CA THR A 82 21.32 1.59 -18.81
C THR A 82 20.26 0.59 -18.30
N ALA A 83 19.44 0.95 -17.30
CA ALA A 83 18.25 0.18 -16.89
C ALA A 83 16.89 0.74 -17.37
N HIS A 84 16.65 2.06 -17.31
CA HIS A 84 15.31 2.65 -17.49
C HIS A 84 15.04 3.33 -18.84
N HIS A 85 15.92 3.18 -19.83
CA HIS A 85 15.68 3.78 -21.16
C HIS A 85 14.49 3.11 -21.87
N ASP A 86 14.44 1.77 -21.79
CA ASP A 86 13.37 0.92 -22.32
C ASP A 86 12.30 0.59 -21.25
N ASP A 87 12.35 1.28 -20.10
CA ASP A 87 11.46 1.14 -18.93
C ASP A 87 11.14 2.54 -18.36
N PHE A 88 10.52 3.37 -19.19
CA PHE A 88 10.03 4.70 -18.81
C PHE A 88 8.55 4.61 -18.42
N HIS A 89 8.25 4.82 -17.15
CA HIS A 89 6.89 4.85 -16.59
C HIS A 89 6.52 6.24 -16.09
N GLN A 90 5.38 6.78 -16.54
CA GLN A 90 4.81 8.06 -16.11
C GLN A 90 3.32 8.17 -16.53
N PRO A 91 2.39 7.58 -15.77
CA PRO A 91 0.95 7.55 -16.12
C PRO A 91 0.19 8.82 -15.71
N ASN A 92 0.78 9.68 -14.87
CA ASN A 92 0.13 10.88 -14.34
C ASN A 92 -0.01 12.01 -15.37
N PHE A 93 0.67 11.90 -16.52
CA PHE A 93 0.66 12.91 -17.58
C PHE A 93 0.16 12.34 -18.90
N THR A 94 -0.78 13.05 -19.54
CA THR A 94 -1.28 12.67 -20.87
C THR A 94 -0.15 12.74 -21.91
N GLY A 95 0.14 11.62 -22.58
CA GLY A 95 1.13 11.55 -23.65
C GLY A 95 2.59 11.69 -23.19
N ALA A 96 2.88 11.28 -21.95
CA ALA A 96 4.23 11.09 -21.44
C ALA A 96 5.02 10.09 -22.30
N ALA A 97 6.31 10.38 -22.53
CA ALA A 97 7.19 9.51 -23.30
C ALA A 97 8.65 9.84 -23.01
N ILE A 98 9.54 8.84 -23.07
CA ILE A 98 10.99 9.05 -22.93
C ILE A 98 11.52 10.09 -23.94
N THR A 99 10.97 10.14 -25.16
CA THR A 99 11.36 11.13 -26.19
C THR A 99 11.04 12.57 -25.81
N LYS A 100 10.10 12.81 -24.89
CA LYS A 100 9.75 14.13 -24.33
C LYS A 100 10.42 14.41 -22.99
N GLY A 101 11.14 13.44 -22.43
CA GLY A 101 11.97 13.59 -21.23
C GLY A 101 11.24 13.31 -19.92
N GLY A 102 11.96 13.55 -18.81
CA GLY A 102 11.44 13.36 -17.46
C GLY A 102 10.45 14.45 -17.00
N PRO A 103 9.93 14.35 -15.77
CA PRO A 103 10.25 13.30 -14.79
C PRO A 103 9.54 11.97 -15.11
N ARG A 104 10.26 10.85 -14.94
CA ARG A 104 9.59 9.54 -14.77
C ARG A 104 8.91 9.52 -13.39
N GLU A 105 8.10 8.52 -13.14
CA GLU A 105 7.63 8.19 -11.79
C GLU A 105 8.58 7.17 -11.14
N PRO A 106 9.34 7.51 -10.08
CA PRO A 106 10.13 6.53 -9.34
C PRO A 106 9.23 5.64 -8.50
N TRP A 107 9.58 4.36 -8.39
CA TRP A 107 8.76 3.34 -7.74
C TRP A 107 9.37 2.91 -6.40
N HIS A 108 8.77 3.34 -5.29
CA HIS A 108 9.15 2.89 -3.95
C HIS A 108 8.19 1.81 -3.46
N ASP A 109 8.71 0.59 -3.27
CA ASP A 109 7.93 -0.59 -2.96
C ASP A 109 8.74 -1.57 -2.09
N ILE A 110 8.05 -2.49 -1.41
CA ILE A 110 8.64 -3.44 -0.47
C ILE A 110 8.23 -4.85 -0.85
N HIS A 111 9.22 -5.74 -0.92
CA HIS A 111 9.01 -7.16 -1.16
C HIS A 111 9.71 -8.02 -0.09
N SER A 112 9.37 -9.32 -0.05
CA SER A 112 10.02 -10.27 0.86
C SER A 112 10.30 -11.60 0.14
N CYS A 113 11.38 -12.27 0.56
CA CYS A 113 11.63 -13.66 0.22
C CYS A 113 11.29 -14.53 1.43
N LEU A 114 10.62 -15.66 1.22
CA LEU A 114 10.13 -16.54 2.29
C LEU A 114 10.77 -17.93 2.15
N GLU A 115 11.45 -18.37 3.21
CA GLU A 115 12.15 -19.66 3.25
C GLU A 115 11.60 -20.54 4.39
N GLY A 116 11.77 -21.86 4.26
CA GLY A 116 11.25 -22.83 5.22
C GLY A 116 9.77 -23.20 4.98
N PRO A 117 9.01 -23.61 6.01
CA PRO A 117 7.67 -24.14 5.84
C PRO A 117 6.69 -23.16 5.18
N ILE A 118 6.80 -21.87 5.48
CA ILE A 118 5.95 -20.79 4.94
C ILE A 118 5.96 -20.72 3.40
N ALA A 119 7.05 -21.11 2.74
CA ALA A 119 7.12 -21.14 1.27
C ALA A 119 6.09 -22.13 0.66
N TRP A 120 5.74 -23.18 1.40
CA TRP A 120 4.72 -24.14 0.99
C TRP A 120 3.30 -23.59 1.12
N ASP A 121 3.04 -22.66 2.04
CA ASP A 121 1.73 -22.03 2.16
C ASP A 121 1.47 -21.09 0.97
N VAL A 122 2.52 -20.40 0.49
CA VAL A 122 2.47 -19.57 -0.73
C VAL A 122 2.24 -20.43 -1.97
N LEU A 123 2.94 -21.57 -2.07
CA LEU A 123 2.69 -22.56 -3.12
C LEU A 123 1.26 -23.10 -3.05
N PHE A 124 0.78 -23.47 -1.87
CA PHE A 124 -0.57 -24.01 -1.69
C PHE A 124 -1.64 -23.01 -2.10
N ASN A 125 -1.46 -21.71 -1.82
CA ASN A 125 -2.32 -20.66 -2.37
C ASN A 125 -2.33 -20.66 -3.91
N PHE A 126 -1.18 -20.81 -4.57
CA PHE A 126 -1.12 -20.93 -6.03
C PHE A 126 -1.83 -22.20 -6.53
N GLU A 127 -1.63 -23.35 -5.88
CA GLU A 127 -2.31 -24.61 -6.22
C GLU A 127 -3.83 -24.50 -6.07
N GLN A 128 -4.33 -23.87 -4.99
CA GLN A 128 -5.76 -23.63 -4.77
C GLN A 128 -6.38 -22.76 -5.86
N ARG A 129 -5.67 -21.71 -6.31
CA ARG A 129 -6.10 -20.84 -7.41
C ARG A 129 -6.06 -21.55 -8.76
N TRP A 130 -4.99 -22.29 -9.04
CA TRP A 130 -4.87 -23.06 -10.30
C TRP A 130 -5.97 -24.14 -10.40
N LYS A 131 -6.31 -24.83 -9.31
CA LYS A 131 -7.42 -25.81 -9.30
C LYS A 131 -8.80 -25.19 -9.48
N LYS A 132 -8.96 -23.87 -9.25
CA LYS A 132 -10.24 -23.16 -9.39
C LYS A 132 -10.38 -22.42 -10.72
N GLN A 133 -9.30 -21.81 -11.21
CA GLN A 133 -9.28 -20.86 -12.33
C GLN A 133 -8.07 -21.05 -13.28
N GLY A 134 -7.26 -22.08 -13.07
CA GLY A 134 -6.17 -22.45 -13.95
C GLY A 134 -6.66 -23.19 -15.20
N GLY A 135 -5.70 -23.61 -16.03
CA GLY A 135 -5.97 -24.43 -17.21
C GLY A 135 -6.00 -25.92 -16.89
N GLU A 136 -5.17 -26.69 -17.60
CA GLU A 136 -5.08 -28.14 -17.46
C GLU A 136 -4.56 -28.59 -16.09
N ASP A 137 -4.80 -29.86 -15.73
CA ASP A 137 -4.29 -30.49 -14.50
C ASP A 137 -2.81 -30.90 -14.66
N ILE A 138 -1.95 -29.86 -14.67
CA ILE A 138 -0.50 -29.96 -14.85
C ILE A 138 0.28 -29.65 -13.57
N LEU A 139 -0.40 -29.54 -12.42
CA LEU A 139 0.24 -29.27 -11.15
C LEU A 139 1.09 -30.46 -10.72
N LEU A 140 2.38 -30.21 -10.50
CA LEU A 140 3.29 -31.22 -9.97
C LEU A 140 2.93 -31.53 -8.52
N ASN A 141 2.66 -32.80 -8.21
CA ASN A 141 2.50 -33.25 -6.82
C ASN A 141 3.86 -33.29 -6.11
N LEU A 142 4.33 -32.12 -5.65
CA LEU A 142 5.69 -31.97 -5.11
C LEU A 142 5.95 -32.84 -3.87
N ARG A 143 4.90 -33.32 -3.18
CA ARG A 143 5.00 -34.21 -2.01
C ARG A 143 5.37 -35.66 -2.37
N GLU A 144 5.14 -36.07 -3.62
CA GLU A 144 5.48 -37.40 -4.13
C GLU A 144 6.86 -37.42 -4.83
N LEU A 145 7.49 -36.26 -5.01
CA LEU A 145 8.82 -36.15 -5.62
C LEU A 145 9.91 -36.31 -4.56
N GLU A 146 10.58 -37.46 -4.51
CA GLU A 146 11.66 -37.78 -3.56
C GLU A 146 12.78 -36.71 -3.48
N VAL A 147 12.98 -35.94 -4.56
CA VAL A 147 14.01 -34.90 -4.66
C VAL A 147 13.57 -33.55 -4.03
N ILE A 148 12.39 -33.48 -3.44
CA ILE A 148 11.85 -32.30 -2.77
C ILE A 148 11.64 -32.61 -1.29
N MET A 149 12.30 -31.85 -0.43
CA MET A 149 12.12 -31.97 1.01
C MET A 149 10.70 -31.52 1.40
N PRO A 150 10.01 -32.21 2.32
CA PRO A 150 8.74 -31.73 2.88
C PRO A 150 8.92 -30.38 3.59
N PRO A 151 7.84 -29.67 3.95
CA PRO A 151 7.92 -28.39 4.69
C PRO A 151 8.82 -28.52 5.92
N SER A 152 10.01 -27.91 5.85
CA SER A 152 11.11 -28.10 6.80
C SER A 152 11.68 -26.76 7.23
N PRO A 153 12.02 -26.54 8.51
CA PRO A 153 12.76 -25.36 8.95
C PRO A 153 14.11 -25.24 8.24
N VAL A 154 14.48 -24.01 7.86
CA VAL A 154 15.82 -23.69 7.31
C VAL A 154 16.85 -23.33 8.38
N MET A 155 16.40 -23.09 9.62
CA MET A 155 17.22 -22.76 10.79
C MET A 155 16.77 -23.58 11.98
N PHE A 156 17.66 -23.79 12.96
CA PHE A 156 17.28 -24.46 14.21
C PHE A 156 16.37 -23.56 15.06
N PRO A 157 15.45 -24.11 15.88
CA PRO A 157 14.54 -23.31 16.69
C PRO A 157 15.22 -22.41 17.73
N ASP A 158 16.46 -22.71 18.11
CA ASP A 158 17.31 -21.96 19.04
C ASP A 158 18.26 -20.95 18.35
N ASP A 159 18.21 -20.84 17.02
CA ASP A 159 18.95 -19.81 16.30
C ASP A 159 18.30 -18.43 16.53
N HIS A 160 19.09 -17.45 16.98
CA HIS A 160 18.62 -16.10 17.29
C HIS A 160 18.17 -15.29 16.07
N GLU A 161 18.56 -15.72 14.86
CA GLU A 161 18.12 -15.10 13.61
C GLU A 161 16.92 -15.82 12.96
N THR A 162 16.39 -16.89 13.58
CA THR A 162 15.19 -17.59 13.13
C THR A 162 13.95 -16.69 13.08
N TRP A 163 12.93 -17.11 12.33
CA TRP A 163 11.70 -16.35 12.11
C TRP A 163 10.47 -17.22 12.30
N ASN A 164 9.46 -16.65 12.98
CA ASN A 164 8.10 -17.14 12.94
C ASN A 164 7.33 -16.31 11.92
N VAL A 165 6.78 -16.96 10.90
CA VAL A 165 6.03 -16.32 9.80
C VAL A 165 4.67 -16.98 9.66
N GLN A 166 3.65 -16.19 9.36
CA GLN A 166 2.30 -16.65 9.02
C GLN A 166 1.85 -16.01 7.71
N LEU A 167 1.17 -16.79 6.87
CA LEU A 167 0.55 -16.30 5.64
C LEU A 167 -0.88 -15.82 5.90
N PHE A 168 -1.28 -14.76 5.22
CA PHE A 168 -2.60 -14.14 5.28
C PHE A 168 -3.07 -13.82 3.86
N ARG A 169 -4.39 -13.81 3.65
CA ARG A 169 -5.00 -13.50 2.34
C ARG A 169 -6.25 -12.63 2.46
N SER A 170 -6.63 -12.08 1.30
CA SER A 170 -7.99 -11.69 0.99
C SER A 170 -8.36 -12.52 -0.24
N ILE A 171 -9.22 -13.52 -0.12
CA ILE A 171 -9.62 -14.38 -1.25
C ILE A 171 -10.91 -15.15 -0.91
N ASP A 172 -11.72 -15.51 -1.90
CA ASP A 172 -12.96 -16.27 -1.69
C ASP A 172 -12.99 -17.62 -2.41
N GLY A 173 -14.04 -18.40 -2.14
CA GLY A 173 -14.33 -19.66 -2.82
C GLY A 173 -14.60 -19.55 -4.32
N GLY A 174 -14.78 -18.34 -4.85
CA GLY A 174 -14.84 -18.05 -6.28
C GLY A 174 -13.45 -18.09 -6.93
N ALA A 175 -12.41 -17.71 -6.19
CA ALA A 175 -11.02 -17.66 -6.63
C ALA A 175 -10.14 -18.82 -6.16
N ALA A 176 -10.48 -19.51 -5.07
CA ALA A 176 -9.68 -20.62 -4.52
C ALA A 176 -10.50 -21.89 -4.27
N PHE A 177 -9.94 -23.04 -4.66
CA PHE A 177 -10.52 -24.36 -4.39
C PHE A 177 -10.15 -24.88 -2.99
N GLY A 178 -11.03 -25.69 -2.39
CA GLY A 178 -10.71 -26.46 -1.18
C GLY A 178 -10.83 -25.69 0.14
N PHE A 179 -11.66 -24.64 0.19
CA PHE A 179 -12.14 -24.11 1.46
C PHE A 179 -13.11 -25.08 2.16
N PRO A 180 -13.24 -25.03 3.50
CA PRO A 180 -14.21 -25.84 4.22
C PRO A 180 -15.66 -25.51 3.81
N GLU A 181 -16.47 -26.55 3.62
CA GLU A 181 -17.88 -26.42 3.20
C GLU A 181 -18.83 -26.21 4.38
N THR A 182 -18.47 -26.69 5.58
CA THR A 182 -19.34 -26.56 6.75
C THR A 182 -19.11 -25.24 7.49
N PRO A 183 -20.17 -24.54 7.96
CA PRO A 183 -20.01 -23.30 8.72
C PRO A 183 -19.15 -23.44 9.98
N GLU A 184 -19.14 -24.62 10.60
CA GLU A 184 -18.35 -24.91 11.79
C GLU A 184 -16.85 -25.02 11.51
N GLU A 185 -16.46 -25.51 10.34
CA GLU A 185 -15.06 -25.58 9.91
C GLU A 185 -14.59 -24.25 9.34
N ALA A 186 -15.45 -23.57 8.58
CA ALA A 186 -15.20 -22.21 8.11
C ALA A 186 -14.94 -21.25 9.27
N ALA A 187 -15.79 -21.25 10.31
CA ALA A 187 -15.60 -20.44 11.51
C ALA A 187 -14.33 -20.83 12.30
N ARG A 188 -13.97 -22.12 12.34
CA ARG A 188 -12.69 -22.59 12.93
C ARG A 188 -11.46 -22.09 12.18
N ALA A 189 -11.59 -21.83 10.87
CA ALA A 189 -10.56 -21.22 10.03
C ALA A 189 -10.68 -19.68 9.94
N CYS A 190 -11.52 -19.05 10.77
CA CYS A 190 -11.81 -17.61 10.75
C CYS A 190 -12.36 -17.08 9.41
N LEU A 191 -12.98 -17.95 8.60
CA LEU A 191 -13.63 -17.57 7.35
C LEU A 191 -15.05 -17.06 7.62
N VAL A 192 -15.54 -16.16 6.76
CA VAL A 192 -16.88 -15.58 6.85
C VAL A 192 -17.70 -15.89 5.61
N SER A 193 -19.02 -16.02 5.75
CA SER A 193 -19.93 -16.18 4.61
C SER A 193 -20.14 -14.86 3.89
N GLY A 194 -19.95 -14.86 2.57
CA GLY A 194 -20.40 -13.81 1.67
C GLY A 194 -21.85 -14.03 1.20
N LYS A 195 -22.16 -13.46 0.04
CA LYS A 195 -23.41 -13.61 -0.71
C LYS A 195 -23.50 -15.00 -1.35
N ASP A 196 -22.47 -15.39 -2.11
CA ASP A 196 -22.43 -16.63 -2.89
C ASP A 196 -21.24 -17.53 -2.52
N ASN A 197 -20.17 -16.99 -1.94
CA ASN A 197 -18.94 -17.71 -1.60
C ASN A 197 -18.53 -17.57 -0.12
N ILE A 198 -17.66 -18.47 0.33
CA ILE A 198 -16.94 -18.33 1.60
C ILE A 198 -15.72 -17.41 1.40
N ILE A 199 -15.41 -16.56 2.38
CA ILE A 199 -14.42 -15.49 2.29
C ILE A 199 -13.31 -15.67 3.34
N ASP A 200 -12.06 -15.69 2.88
CA ASP A 200 -10.84 -15.50 3.67
C ASP A 200 -10.51 -14.00 3.67
N ARG A 201 -10.51 -13.40 4.86
CA ARG A 201 -10.22 -11.98 5.14
C ARG A 201 -9.07 -11.82 6.14
N SER A 202 -8.22 -12.85 6.23
CA SER A 202 -7.19 -12.97 7.26
C SER A 202 -6.13 -11.86 7.23
N ILE A 203 -5.94 -11.14 6.11
CA ILE A 203 -5.11 -9.92 6.07
C ILE A 203 -5.67 -8.83 6.99
N GLN A 204 -6.96 -8.54 6.90
CA GLN A 204 -7.58 -7.51 7.73
C GLN A 204 -7.43 -7.88 9.20
N ASP A 205 -7.68 -9.14 9.53
CA ASP A 205 -7.61 -9.65 10.90
C ASP A 205 -6.16 -9.67 11.43
N ALA A 206 -5.16 -9.94 10.59
CA ALA A 206 -3.75 -9.83 10.93
C ALA A 206 -3.34 -8.39 11.26
N CYS A 207 -3.73 -7.42 10.42
CA CYS A 207 -3.50 -6.00 10.64
C CYS A 207 -4.20 -5.52 11.93
N ILE A 208 -5.46 -5.89 12.15
CA ILE A 208 -6.20 -5.58 13.39
C ILE A 208 -5.44 -6.11 14.62
N ASN A 209 -4.99 -7.36 14.60
CA ASN A 209 -4.27 -7.96 15.73
C ASN A 209 -2.88 -7.33 15.95
N ALA A 210 -2.17 -6.96 14.88
CA ALA A 210 -0.91 -6.23 14.96
C ALA A 210 -1.08 -4.85 15.59
N ILE A 211 -2.10 -4.08 15.17
CA ILE A 211 -2.43 -2.77 15.76
C ILE A 211 -2.84 -2.92 17.23
N ARG A 212 -3.74 -3.85 17.55
CA ARG A 212 -4.25 -4.03 18.92
C ARG A 212 -3.17 -4.38 19.93
N ARG A 213 -2.15 -5.15 19.55
CA ARG A 213 -1.01 -5.48 20.44
C ARG A 213 0.09 -4.42 20.51
N ALA A 214 0.08 -3.42 19.63
CA ALA A 214 1.10 -2.38 19.57
C ALA A 214 1.24 -1.59 20.89
N LYS A 215 2.47 -1.27 21.25
CA LYS A 215 2.84 -0.70 22.56
C LYS A 215 3.55 0.65 22.48
N ASN A 216 4.42 0.84 21.48
CA ASN A 216 5.35 1.96 21.37
C ASN A 216 5.08 2.77 20.09
N PHE A 217 5.06 2.13 18.93
CA PHE A 217 4.79 2.80 17.66
C PHE A 217 4.32 1.85 16.54
N ILE A 218 3.73 2.44 15.50
CA ILE A 218 3.45 1.78 14.22
C ILE A 218 4.01 2.65 13.09
N TYR A 219 4.70 2.02 12.14
CA TYR A 219 5.14 2.63 10.89
C TYR A 219 4.44 1.93 9.72
N ILE A 220 3.80 2.70 8.85
CA ILE A 220 3.03 2.21 7.69
C ILE A 220 3.57 2.88 6.44
N GLU A 221 3.77 2.09 5.40
CA GLU A 221 3.92 2.59 4.02
C GLU A 221 2.84 1.91 3.18
N ASN A 222 1.92 2.68 2.60
CA ASN A 222 0.81 2.12 1.83
C ASN A 222 0.36 3.01 0.66
N GLN A 223 0.11 2.39 -0.49
CA GLN A 223 -0.42 3.06 -1.68
C GLN A 223 -1.76 3.78 -1.45
N TYR A 224 -2.59 3.27 -0.54
CA TYR A 224 -3.87 3.87 -0.16
C TYR A 224 -4.01 3.92 1.36
N PHE A 225 -4.62 4.97 1.88
CA PHE A 225 -5.01 5.02 3.29
C PHE A 225 -6.42 5.60 3.44
N LEU A 226 -7.43 4.74 3.31
CA LEU A 226 -8.83 5.10 3.46
C LEU A 226 -9.65 3.95 4.06
N GLY A 227 -10.70 4.27 4.83
CA GLY A 227 -11.61 3.27 5.39
C GLY A 227 -12.19 3.63 6.75
N GLY A 228 -12.81 2.64 7.39
CA GLY A 228 -13.54 2.84 8.64
C GLY A 228 -14.74 3.79 8.47
N CYS A 229 -15.42 3.76 7.32
CA CYS A 229 -16.36 4.82 6.93
C CYS A 229 -17.50 5.05 7.92
N PHE A 230 -17.91 3.99 8.64
CA PHE A 230 -18.88 4.04 9.74
C PHE A 230 -18.50 5.03 10.87
N GLY A 231 -17.26 5.52 10.93
CA GLY A 231 -16.82 6.57 11.84
C GLY A 231 -16.70 7.98 11.24
N TRP A 232 -16.89 8.15 9.93
CA TRP A 232 -16.76 9.44 9.25
C TRP A 232 -17.90 10.40 9.64
N HIS A 233 -17.55 11.64 10.02
CA HIS A 233 -18.52 12.67 10.42
C HIS A 233 -18.77 13.63 9.25
N CYS A 234 -19.87 13.47 8.53
CA CYS A 234 -20.14 14.20 7.29
C CYS A 234 -21.65 14.37 7.03
N ASN A 235 -22.01 15.43 6.31
CA ASN A 235 -23.40 15.82 6.02
C ASN A 235 -23.77 15.71 4.52
N ASP A 236 -22.78 15.46 3.66
CA ASP A 236 -22.84 15.50 2.19
C ASP A 236 -22.82 14.08 1.54
N ILE A 237 -22.65 13.05 2.36
CA ILE A 237 -22.74 11.64 1.99
C ILE A 237 -23.57 10.88 3.01
N LYS A 238 -24.19 9.79 2.57
CA LYS A 238 -24.81 8.80 3.43
C LYS A 238 -23.80 7.68 3.68
N VAL A 239 -23.30 7.59 4.89
CA VAL A 239 -22.14 6.74 5.27
C VAL A 239 -22.39 5.26 4.99
N GLU A 240 -23.64 4.80 5.12
CA GLU A 240 -24.04 3.42 4.87
C GLU A 240 -23.86 3.02 3.40
N ASP A 241 -23.87 3.99 2.47
CA ASP A 241 -23.78 3.75 1.02
C ASP A 241 -22.32 3.70 0.51
N ILE A 242 -21.33 3.92 1.39
CA ILE A 242 -19.90 3.92 1.06
C ILE A 242 -19.30 2.52 1.08
N GLY A 243 -19.70 1.67 2.04
CA GLY A 243 -19.24 0.28 2.14
C GLY A 243 -17.76 0.05 2.53
N ALA A 244 -17.00 1.10 2.87
CA ALA A 244 -15.60 0.99 3.30
C ALA A 244 -15.46 0.62 4.79
N LEU A 245 -15.98 -0.56 5.14
CA LEU A 245 -16.21 -1.03 6.51
C LEU A 245 -14.99 -1.62 7.24
N HIS A 246 -13.85 -1.83 6.58
CA HIS A 246 -12.67 -2.40 7.21
C HIS A 246 -12.13 -1.51 8.35
N LEU A 247 -11.56 -2.14 9.37
CA LEU A 247 -11.34 -1.50 10.67
C LEU A 247 -10.00 -0.74 10.80
N ILE A 248 -9.10 -0.81 9.82
CA ILE A 248 -7.68 -0.43 10.01
C ILE A 248 -7.49 1.02 10.50
N PRO A 249 -8.08 2.06 9.87
CA PRO A 249 -7.92 3.44 10.36
C PRO A 249 -8.59 3.66 11.73
N LYS A 250 -9.67 2.92 12.00
CA LYS A 250 -10.39 3.03 13.28
C LYS A 250 -9.60 2.39 14.43
N GLU A 251 -9.02 1.20 14.23
CA GLU A 251 -8.16 0.55 15.22
C GLU A 251 -6.91 1.39 15.51
N LEU A 252 -6.29 2.02 14.50
CA LEU A 252 -5.16 2.94 14.70
C LEU A 252 -5.55 4.13 15.58
N SER A 253 -6.64 4.83 15.28
CA SER A 253 -7.10 5.96 16.10
C SER A 253 -7.51 5.54 17.52
N LEU A 254 -8.20 4.41 17.69
CA LEU A 254 -8.56 3.89 19.02
C LEU A 254 -7.34 3.40 19.82
N LYS A 255 -6.31 2.86 19.17
CA LYS A 255 -5.03 2.53 19.80
C LYS A 255 -4.35 3.79 20.34
N ILE A 256 -4.23 4.84 19.53
CA ILE A 256 -3.70 6.15 19.97
C ILE A 256 -4.51 6.71 21.15
N VAL A 257 -5.84 6.71 21.06
CA VAL A 257 -6.72 7.14 22.16
C VAL A 257 -6.45 6.35 23.44
N SER A 258 -6.38 5.01 23.37
CA SER A 258 -6.12 4.18 24.56
C SER A 258 -4.78 4.49 25.24
N LYS A 259 -3.78 4.96 24.47
CA LYS A 259 -2.45 5.33 24.95
C LYS A 259 -2.44 6.72 25.59
N ILE A 260 -3.11 7.69 24.98
CA ILE A 260 -3.42 8.99 25.60
C ILE A 260 -4.22 8.80 26.90
N GLU A 261 -5.20 7.90 26.92
CA GLU A 261 -6.01 7.58 28.10
C GLU A 261 -5.19 6.96 29.23
N ALA A 262 -4.20 6.12 28.90
CA ALA A 262 -3.26 5.53 29.85
C ALA A 262 -2.13 6.47 30.29
N GLY A 263 -1.87 7.57 29.56
CA GLY A 263 -0.68 8.41 29.76
C GLY A 263 0.61 7.76 29.24
N GLU A 264 0.50 6.85 28.27
CA GLU A 264 1.60 6.12 27.66
C GLU A 264 1.98 6.78 26.31
N ARG A 265 3.29 6.95 26.04
CA ARG A 265 3.75 7.45 24.73
C ARG A 265 3.41 6.44 23.62
N PHE A 266 2.85 6.95 22.53
CA PHE A 266 2.56 6.18 21.33
C PHE A 266 2.44 7.10 20.11
N ILE A 267 2.88 6.62 18.95
CA ILE A 267 2.83 7.34 17.67
C ILE A 267 2.51 6.39 16.52
N VAL A 268 1.75 6.88 15.55
CA VAL A 268 1.59 6.25 14.24
C VAL A 268 2.16 7.15 13.16
N TYR A 269 3.10 6.61 12.39
CA TYR A 269 3.74 7.23 11.24
C TYR A 269 3.20 6.58 9.97
N ILE A 270 2.70 7.36 9.02
CA ILE A 270 2.08 6.85 7.79
C ILE A 270 2.68 7.53 6.57
N VAL A 271 3.21 6.76 5.62
CA VAL A 271 3.65 7.23 4.32
C VAL A 271 2.67 6.73 3.26
N VAL A 272 2.14 7.67 2.48
CA VAL A 272 1.26 7.45 1.33
C VAL A 272 1.88 8.10 0.08
N PRO A 273 1.50 7.71 -1.15
CA PRO A 273 1.87 8.49 -2.32
C PRO A 273 1.22 9.89 -2.23
N MET A 274 1.74 10.87 -2.97
CA MET A 274 1.21 12.24 -2.92
C MET A 274 -0.25 12.26 -3.40
N TRP A 275 -0.51 11.55 -4.50
CA TRP A 275 -1.82 11.08 -4.96
C TRP A 275 -1.71 9.64 -5.49
N PRO A 276 -2.80 8.86 -5.53
CA PRO A 276 -2.83 7.56 -6.22
C PRO A 276 -2.51 7.69 -7.72
N GLU A 277 -1.77 6.72 -8.28
CA GLU A 277 -1.33 6.66 -9.67
C GLU A 277 -2.45 6.96 -10.69
N GLY A 278 -2.13 7.81 -11.67
CA GLY A 278 -3.04 8.24 -12.73
C GLY A 278 -3.12 9.77 -12.82
N ILE A 279 -3.91 10.28 -13.77
CA ILE A 279 -4.06 11.74 -13.94
C ILE A 279 -4.69 12.31 -12.65
N PRO A 280 -4.04 13.26 -11.95
CA PRO A 280 -4.46 13.62 -10.60
C PRO A 280 -5.77 14.42 -10.55
N GLU A 281 -6.15 15.07 -11.64
CA GLU A 281 -7.48 15.69 -11.85
C GLU A 281 -8.57 14.68 -12.23
N SER A 282 -8.23 13.41 -12.49
CA SER A 282 -9.23 12.38 -12.82
C SER A 282 -10.18 12.17 -11.65
N ALA A 283 -11.45 11.89 -11.97
CA ALA A 283 -12.48 11.74 -10.96
C ALA A 283 -12.23 10.55 -10.03
N SER A 284 -11.54 9.52 -10.49
CA SER A 284 -11.11 8.38 -9.67
C SER A 284 -10.09 8.81 -8.61
N VAL A 285 -8.99 9.46 -9.03
CA VAL A 285 -7.94 9.94 -8.10
C VAL A 285 -8.51 10.96 -7.11
N GLN A 286 -9.30 11.91 -7.60
CA GLN A 286 -9.96 12.92 -6.75
C GLN A 286 -10.97 12.31 -5.76
N ALA A 287 -11.73 11.29 -6.13
CA ALA A 287 -12.64 10.60 -5.20
C ALA A 287 -11.86 9.84 -4.11
N ILE A 288 -10.77 9.17 -4.47
CA ILE A 288 -9.90 8.46 -3.53
C ILE A 288 -9.25 9.42 -2.53
N LEU A 289 -8.79 10.59 -3.00
CA LEU A 289 -8.25 11.65 -2.13
C LEU A 289 -9.30 12.17 -1.13
N ASP A 290 -10.58 12.30 -1.53
CA ASP A 290 -11.65 12.68 -0.59
C ASP A 290 -11.92 11.57 0.45
N TRP A 291 -11.87 10.29 0.06
CA TRP A 291 -11.97 9.17 1.02
C TRP A 291 -10.79 9.12 2.00
N GLN A 292 -9.57 9.38 1.53
CA GLN A 292 -8.38 9.52 2.38
C GLN A 292 -8.54 10.70 3.35
N ARG A 293 -8.96 11.87 2.86
CA ARG A 293 -9.23 13.06 3.67
C ARG A 293 -10.27 12.80 4.76
N ARG A 294 -11.40 12.17 4.44
CA ARG A 294 -12.45 11.81 5.44
C ARG A 294 -11.93 10.82 6.47
N THR A 295 -11.05 9.91 6.07
CA THR A 295 -10.40 8.94 6.96
C THR A 295 -9.43 9.64 7.92
N MET A 296 -8.57 10.52 7.42
CA MET A 296 -7.70 11.38 8.24
C MET A 296 -8.53 12.20 9.24
N GLU A 297 -9.57 12.88 8.76
CA GLU A 297 -10.47 13.73 9.56
C GLU A 297 -11.17 12.95 10.69
N MET A 298 -11.66 11.74 10.42
CA MET A 298 -12.18 10.84 11.44
C MET A 298 -11.13 10.55 12.52
N MET A 299 -9.92 10.19 12.12
CA MET A 299 -8.85 9.85 13.06
C MET A 299 -8.46 11.07 13.90
N HIS A 300 -8.30 12.23 13.27
CA HIS A 300 -7.99 13.49 13.92
C HIS A 300 -9.04 13.87 14.98
N LYS A 301 -10.33 13.88 14.59
CA LYS A 301 -11.47 14.19 15.48
C LYS A 301 -11.53 13.28 16.70
N VAL A 302 -11.21 12.00 16.54
CA VAL A 302 -11.24 11.02 17.63
C VAL A 302 -10.06 11.22 18.60
N ILE A 303 -8.86 11.52 18.08
CA ILE A 303 -7.65 11.74 18.88
C ILE A 303 -7.72 13.09 19.62
N ILE A 304 -8.13 14.17 18.96
CA ILE A 304 -8.27 15.50 19.56
C ILE A 304 -9.23 15.48 20.75
N ARG A 305 -10.36 14.79 20.63
CA ARG A 305 -11.31 14.62 21.76
C ARG A 305 -10.67 13.93 22.97
N ALA A 306 -9.76 12.98 22.76
CA ALA A 306 -9.03 12.32 23.85
C ALA A 306 -7.98 13.23 24.50
N LEU A 307 -7.25 14.02 23.69
CA LEU A 307 -6.32 15.04 24.19
C LEU A 307 -7.06 16.11 25.02
N GLN A 308 -8.16 16.65 24.49
CA GLN A 308 -9.04 17.60 25.17
C GLN A 308 -9.61 17.01 26.48
N ALA A 309 -10.07 15.75 26.48
CA ALA A 309 -10.57 15.07 27.69
C ALA A 309 -9.49 14.85 28.77
N LYS A 310 -8.21 14.86 28.40
CA LYS A 310 -7.07 14.82 29.32
C LYS A 310 -6.53 16.21 29.68
N GLY A 311 -6.97 17.28 29.03
CA GLY A 311 -6.41 18.62 29.19
C GLY A 311 -5.01 18.76 28.61
N ILE A 312 -4.69 17.99 27.56
CA ILE A 312 -3.39 18.04 26.86
C ILE A 312 -3.50 19.00 25.67
N GLU A 313 -2.74 20.10 25.70
CA GLU A 313 -2.53 21.00 24.56
C GLU A 313 -1.22 20.64 23.85
N GLU A 314 -1.28 19.66 22.94
CA GLU A 314 -0.17 19.24 22.08
C GLU A 314 -0.59 19.20 20.60
N ASP A 315 0.37 19.28 19.69
CA ASP A 315 0.15 19.04 18.26
C ASP A 315 -0.25 17.57 18.04
N LEU A 316 -1.38 17.32 17.37
CA LEU A 316 -1.82 15.96 17.04
C LEU A 316 -0.76 15.18 16.23
N ARG A 317 0.11 15.87 15.48
CA ARG A 317 1.21 15.26 14.74
C ARG A 317 2.28 14.62 15.63
N ASN A 318 2.20 14.83 16.95
CA ASN A 318 2.98 14.10 17.96
C ASN A 318 2.40 12.71 18.31
N TYR A 319 1.25 12.33 17.73
CA TYR A 319 0.52 11.08 17.95
C TYR A 319 0.11 10.36 16.65
N LEU A 320 -0.17 11.12 15.58
CA LEU A 320 -0.48 10.61 14.24
C LEU A 320 0.08 11.57 13.18
N THR A 321 0.97 11.10 12.32
CA THR A 321 1.58 11.95 11.27
C THR A 321 1.61 11.24 9.91
N PHE A 322 1.42 12.02 8.85
CA PHE A 322 1.28 11.57 7.47
C PHE A 322 2.34 12.21 6.57
N PHE A 323 2.90 11.44 5.65
CA PHE A 323 3.97 11.83 4.74
C PHE A 323 3.75 11.33 3.31
N CYS A 324 4.51 11.87 2.36
CA CYS A 324 4.67 11.36 1.00
C CYS A 324 6.11 11.52 0.48
N GLY A 325 6.46 10.90 -0.64
CA GLY A 325 7.82 10.91 -1.22
C GLY A 325 8.01 11.90 -2.38
N ASN A 326 9.25 12.31 -2.65
CA ASN A 326 9.62 13.15 -3.82
C ASN A 326 11.02 12.86 -4.39
N GLN A 327 11.19 13.10 -5.70
CA GLN A 327 12.40 12.94 -6.50
C GLN A 327 13.35 14.15 -6.49
N GLU A 328 14.63 13.88 -6.79
CA GLU A 328 15.75 14.81 -6.94
C GLU A 328 15.62 15.84 -8.09
N ALA A 329 16.52 16.84 -8.08
CA ALA A 329 16.64 17.88 -9.10
C ALA A 329 17.69 17.54 -10.18
N LYS A 330 17.84 18.42 -11.17
CA LYS A 330 18.72 18.24 -12.34
C LYS A 330 20.21 18.13 -11.98
N LYS A 331 20.86 17.05 -12.43
CA LYS A 331 22.31 16.87 -12.42
C LYS A 331 22.94 17.22 -13.77
N SER A 332 24.22 17.62 -13.74
CA SER A 332 24.96 18.01 -14.96
C SER A 332 25.29 16.78 -15.81
N GLY A 333 24.89 16.79 -17.09
CA GLY A 333 25.12 15.69 -18.03
C GLY A 333 23.95 14.73 -18.26
N GLU A 334 22.74 15.11 -17.82
CA GLU A 334 21.52 14.32 -18.05
C GLU A 334 21.07 14.23 -19.53
N TYR A 335 20.22 13.24 -19.80
CA TYR A 335 19.60 13.00 -21.09
C TYR A 335 18.83 14.22 -21.62
N GLU A 336 19.14 14.66 -22.84
CA GLU A 336 18.38 15.69 -23.54
C GLU A 336 17.29 15.04 -24.43
N PRO A 337 16.00 15.31 -24.19
CA PRO A 337 14.91 14.75 -24.97
C PRO A 337 14.85 15.36 -26.39
N SER A 338 14.41 14.55 -27.36
CA SER A 338 14.24 14.94 -28.76
C SER A 338 12.99 15.79 -29.01
N GLU A 339 11.99 15.67 -28.14
CA GLU A 339 10.70 16.36 -28.16
C GLU A 339 10.50 17.13 -26.84
N LYS A 340 9.37 17.84 -26.72
CA LYS A 340 8.96 18.50 -25.48
C LYS A 340 7.50 18.18 -25.14
N PRO A 341 7.11 18.28 -23.85
CA PRO A 341 5.70 18.29 -23.45
C PRO A 341 4.90 19.44 -24.09
N GLU A 342 3.57 19.31 -24.09
CA GLU A 342 2.67 20.36 -24.57
C GLU A 342 2.76 21.63 -23.68
N PRO A 343 2.65 22.85 -24.26
CA PRO A 343 2.59 24.09 -23.49
C PRO A 343 1.48 24.08 -22.42
N ASP A 344 1.73 24.74 -21.29
CA ASP A 344 0.82 24.88 -20.13
C ASP A 344 0.35 23.54 -19.49
N SER A 345 0.89 22.40 -19.92
CA SER A 345 0.62 21.08 -19.33
C SER A 345 1.32 20.91 -17.98
N ASP A 346 0.76 20.04 -17.13
CA ASP A 346 1.34 19.71 -15.82
C ASP A 346 2.67 18.94 -15.99
N TYR A 347 2.82 18.20 -17.09
CA TYR A 347 4.07 17.56 -17.52
C TYR A 347 5.18 18.59 -17.79
N LEU A 348 4.88 19.67 -18.53
CA LEU A 348 5.87 20.73 -18.79
C LEU A 348 6.28 21.41 -17.48
N LYS A 349 5.32 21.72 -16.61
CA LYS A 349 5.60 22.36 -15.31
C LYS A 349 6.48 21.49 -14.42
N ALA A 350 6.17 20.20 -14.27
CA ALA A 350 6.99 19.27 -13.48
C ALA A 350 8.40 19.07 -14.08
N GLN A 351 8.52 19.08 -15.42
CA GLN A 351 9.79 19.05 -16.14
C GLN A 351 10.62 20.33 -15.92
N GLU A 352 10.00 21.50 -15.92
CA GLU A 352 10.68 22.78 -15.69
C GLU A 352 11.01 23.01 -14.21
N ALA A 353 10.19 22.50 -13.28
CA ALA A 353 10.39 22.56 -11.84
C ALA A 353 11.35 21.48 -11.30
N TRP A 354 11.72 20.48 -12.12
CA TRP A 354 12.61 19.36 -11.77
C TRP A 354 12.20 18.62 -10.50
N ARG A 355 10.90 18.28 -10.40
CA ARG A 355 10.35 17.61 -9.22
C ARG A 355 9.15 16.73 -9.59
N PHE A 356 9.01 15.60 -8.90
CA PHE A 356 7.86 14.70 -9.01
C PHE A 356 7.78 13.75 -7.83
N MET A 357 6.59 13.28 -7.47
CA MET A 357 6.47 12.34 -6.34
C MET A 357 7.27 11.06 -6.58
N ILE A 358 7.89 10.53 -5.53
CA ILE A 358 8.26 9.11 -5.51
C ILE A 358 6.98 8.37 -5.18
N TYR A 359 6.56 7.45 -6.07
CA TYR A 359 5.33 6.72 -5.89
C TYR A 359 5.49 5.62 -4.85
N VAL A 360 4.79 5.78 -3.73
CA VAL A 360 4.75 4.79 -2.65
C VAL A 360 3.76 3.71 -3.05
N HIS A 361 4.26 2.68 -3.74
CA HIS A 361 3.51 1.49 -4.05
C HIS A 361 3.60 0.41 -2.96
N ALA A 362 4.45 0.59 -1.94
CA ALA A 362 4.54 -0.31 -0.79
C ALA A 362 3.17 -0.69 -0.17
N LYS A 363 3.10 -1.89 0.43
CA LYS A 363 2.00 -2.32 1.31
C LYS A 363 2.57 -3.00 2.55
N MET A 364 3.05 -2.18 3.49
CA MET A 364 3.85 -2.63 4.61
C MET A 364 3.41 -1.98 5.93
N MET A 365 3.51 -2.74 7.03
CA MET A 365 3.31 -2.25 8.39
C MET A 365 4.36 -2.84 9.34
N ILE A 366 5.12 -2.00 10.03
CA ILE A 366 6.01 -2.38 11.13
C ILE A 366 5.39 -1.95 12.46
N VAL A 367 5.45 -2.83 13.45
CA VAL A 367 4.95 -2.59 14.81
C VAL A 367 6.07 -2.83 15.82
N ASP A 368 6.33 -1.82 16.65
CA ASP A 368 7.28 -1.85 17.78
C ASP A 368 8.71 -2.33 17.45
N ASP A 369 9.16 -2.20 16.19
CA ASP A 369 10.39 -2.80 15.64
C ASP A 369 10.47 -4.36 15.80
N GLU A 370 9.41 -5.03 16.27
CA GLU A 370 9.38 -6.46 16.61
C GLU A 370 8.56 -7.33 15.64
N TYR A 371 7.61 -6.74 14.92
CA TYR A 371 6.75 -7.44 13.96
C TYR A 371 6.56 -6.63 12.68
N ILE A 372 6.47 -7.33 11.54
CA ILE A 372 6.27 -6.74 10.22
C ILE A 372 5.17 -7.48 9.45
N ILE A 373 4.41 -6.75 8.64
CA ILE A 373 3.54 -7.27 7.57
C ILE A 373 4.04 -6.72 6.24
N ILE A 374 4.19 -7.59 5.23
CA ILE A 374 4.50 -7.22 3.84
C ILE A 374 3.55 -8.01 2.93
N GLY A 375 2.95 -7.36 1.92
CA GLY A 375 2.07 -8.06 0.99
C GLY A 375 1.66 -7.23 -0.22
N SER A 376 0.55 -7.61 -0.84
CA SER A 376 -0.08 -6.87 -1.93
C SER A 376 -1.25 -5.98 -1.49
N ALA A 377 -1.78 -6.19 -0.28
CA ALA A 377 -3.02 -5.57 0.21
C ALA A 377 -2.86 -4.11 0.67
N ASN A 378 -3.60 -3.23 0.01
CA ASN A 378 -3.68 -1.81 0.35
C ASN A 378 -4.56 -1.55 1.59
N ILE A 379 -4.41 -0.40 2.25
CA ILE A 379 -5.34 0.05 3.31
C ILE A 379 -6.52 0.76 2.64
N ASN A 380 -7.34 -0.07 2.00
CA ASN A 380 -8.62 0.27 1.39
C ASN A 380 -9.55 -0.98 1.50
N GLN A 381 -10.84 -0.82 1.29
CA GLN A 381 -11.81 -1.91 1.27
C GLN A 381 -11.53 -2.89 0.13
N ARG A 382 -11.20 -2.43 -1.08
CA ARG A 382 -10.82 -3.30 -2.22
C ARG A 382 -9.86 -4.43 -1.84
N SER A 383 -8.82 -4.14 -1.05
CA SER A 383 -7.85 -5.13 -0.58
C SER A 383 -8.23 -5.77 0.76
N MET A 384 -8.88 -5.06 1.69
CA MET A 384 -9.15 -5.54 3.05
C MET A 384 -10.46 -6.34 3.19
N ASP A 385 -11.34 -6.30 2.20
CA ASP A 385 -12.67 -6.92 2.26
C ASP A 385 -12.64 -8.46 2.37
N GLY A 386 -11.77 -9.10 1.58
CA GLY A 386 -11.73 -10.55 1.38
C GLY A 386 -12.37 -11.01 0.07
N SER A 387 -13.43 -10.33 -0.41
CA SER A 387 -14.23 -10.74 -1.58
C SER A 387 -14.20 -9.78 -2.77
N ARG A 388 -13.44 -8.68 -2.66
CA ARG A 388 -13.15 -7.71 -3.75
C ARG A 388 -11.94 -8.16 -4.56
N ASP A 389 -10.78 -7.52 -4.43
CA ASP A 389 -9.54 -7.99 -5.06
C ASP A 389 -8.96 -9.18 -4.29
N SER A 390 -8.26 -10.10 -4.99
CA SER A 390 -7.55 -11.18 -4.30
C SER A 390 -6.15 -10.73 -3.90
N GLU A 391 -5.79 -10.86 -2.62
CA GLU A 391 -4.54 -10.38 -2.03
C GLU A 391 -3.78 -11.48 -1.28
N ILE A 392 -2.51 -11.23 -0.99
CA ILE A 392 -1.65 -12.08 -0.17
C ILE A 392 -0.70 -11.21 0.66
N ALA A 393 -0.44 -11.60 1.90
CA ALA A 393 0.56 -10.97 2.76
C ALA A 393 1.22 -12.00 3.68
N MET A 394 2.48 -11.75 4.05
CA MET A 394 3.14 -12.41 5.17
C MET A 394 3.09 -11.49 6.38
N GLY A 395 3.06 -12.08 7.58
CA GLY A 395 3.39 -11.37 8.81
C GLY A 395 4.40 -12.17 9.63
N ALA A 396 5.43 -11.48 10.14
CA ALA A 396 6.63 -12.13 10.66
C ALA A 396 7.24 -11.43 11.87
N TYR A 397 7.91 -12.21 12.72
CA TYR A 397 8.78 -11.73 13.80
C TYR A 397 9.95 -12.69 14.05
N GLN A 398 11.05 -12.15 14.58
CA GLN A 398 12.15 -12.97 15.12
C GLN A 398 11.89 -13.21 16.62
N PRO A 399 11.66 -14.46 17.08
CA PRO A 399 11.22 -14.73 18.46
C PRO A 399 12.25 -14.33 19.53
N TYR A 400 13.53 -14.22 19.17
CA TYR A 400 14.62 -13.79 20.07
C TYR A 400 14.88 -12.28 20.06
N ARG A 401 14.14 -11.49 19.26
CA ARG A 401 14.37 -10.05 19.05
C ARG A 401 13.17 -9.17 19.47
N LEU A 402 12.31 -9.66 20.35
CA LEU A 402 11.07 -8.99 20.79
C LEU A 402 11.30 -7.78 21.71
N ALA A 403 10.47 -6.75 21.56
CA ALA A 403 10.46 -5.48 22.31
C ALA A 403 9.83 -5.60 23.71
N THR A 404 9.92 -6.75 24.37
CA THR A 404 9.19 -7.05 25.62
C THR A 404 9.88 -6.59 26.91
N ARG A 405 11.21 -6.52 26.92
CA ARG A 405 12.03 -6.10 28.08
C ARG A 405 13.11 -5.07 27.73
N GLN A 406 13.45 -4.98 26.46
CA GLN A 406 14.44 -4.11 25.86
C GLN A 406 13.97 -3.80 24.43
N PRO A 407 14.37 -2.69 23.79
CA PRO A 407 13.99 -2.40 22.41
C PRO A 407 14.37 -3.53 21.45
N ALA A 408 13.51 -3.80 20.48
CA ALA A 408 13.82 -4.74 19.41
C ALA A 408 14.99 -4.21 18.55
N ARG A 409 15.98 -5.07 18.30
CA ARG A 409 17.21 -4.78 17.53
C ARG A 409 17.56 -5.97 16.62
N GLY A 410 16.55 -6.53 15.97
CA GLY A 410 16.68 -7.56 14.95
C GLY A 410 16.66 -6.99 13.53
N GLN A 411 16.39 -7.86 12.56
CA GLN A 411 16.31 -7.50 11.13
C GLN A 411 15.21 -6.48 10.84
N ILE A 412 14.05 -6.56 11.51
CA ILE A 412 12.93 -5.61 11.34
C ILE A 412 13.36 -4.18 11.72
N HIS A 413 14.02 -4.03 12.88
CA HIS A 413 14.63 -2.76 13.29
C HIS A 413 15.65 -2.25 12.26
N GLY A 414 16.56 -3.13 11.79
CA GLY A 414 17.56 -2.77 10.79
C GLY A 414 16.95 -2.29 9.47
N PHE A 415 15.92 -3.00 8.98
CA PHE A 415 15.18 -2.64 7.77
C PHE A 415 14.44 -1.30 7.94
N ARG A 416 13.79 -1.07 9.07
CA ARG A 416 13.11 0.19 9.39
C ARG A 416 14.08 1.36 9.54
N MET A 417 15.30 1.13 10.06
CA MET A 417 16.38 2.14 10.03
C MET A 417 16.88 2.42 8.60
N ALA A 418 16.90 1.42 7.72
CA ALA A 418 17.32 1.59 6.32
C ALA A 418 16.29 2.39 5.50
N LEU A 419 15.00 2.09 5.64
CA LEU A 419 13.91 2.89 5.05
C LEU A 419 13.94 4.34 5.55
N TRP A 420 14.14 4.53 6.86
CA TRP A 420 14.25 5.88 7.42
C TRP A 420 15.51 6.62 6.93
N TYR A 421 16.61 5.91 6.66
CA TYR A 421 17.79 6.50 6.04
C TYR A 421 17.54 6.92 4.58
N GLU A 422 16.86 6.09 3.79
CA GLU A 422 16.42 6.41 2.43
C GLU A 422 15.52 7.65 2.42
N HIS A 423 14.48 7.66 3.25
CA HIS A 423 13.47 8.72 3.26
C HIS A 423 13.95 10.03 3.88
N LEU A 424 14.75 9.99 4.95
CA LEU A 424 15.24 11.19 5.66
C LEU A 424 16.63 11.63 5.19
N GLY A 425 17.31 10.84 4.35
CA GLY A 425 18.69 11.07 3.91
C GLY A 425 19.75 11.04 5.03
N MET A 426 19.38 10.61 6.23
CA MET A 426 20.27 10.62 7.40
C MET A 426 19.89 9.56 8.43
N LEU A 427 20.87 9.13 9.21
CA LEU A 427 20.67 8.38 10.45
C LEU A 427 20.79 9.31 11.66
N ASP A 428 20.05 9.02 12.72
CA ASP A 428 20.12 9.76 13.97
C ASP A 428 19.78 8.86 15.17
N ASN A 429 20.35 9.16 16.34
CA ASN A 429 20.10 8.39 17.56
C ASN A 429 18.65 8.48 18.04
N THR A 430 17.92 9.56 17.73
CA THR A 430 16.49 9.66 18.06
C THR A 430 15.65 8.60 17.33
N PHE A 431 16.05 8.21 16.12
CA PHE A 431 15.34 7.22 15.29
C PHE A 431 15.45 5.77 15.84
N LEU A 432 16.26 5.57 16.89
CA LEU A 432 16.31 4.31 17.64
C LEU A 432 15.09 4.15 18.58
N HIS A 433 14.36 5.24 18.86
CA HIS A 433 13.20 5.31 19.74
C HIS A 433 12.07 6.07 19.06
N PRO A 434 11.39 5.46 18.06
CA PRO A 434 10.37 6.16 17.28
C PRO A 434 9.22 6.73 18.13
N GLU A 435 8.95 6.15 19.30
CA GLU A 435 7.94 6.59 20.27
C GLU A 435 8.28 7.90 21.03
N SER A 436 9.56 8.31 21.00
CA SER A 436 10.06 9.48 21.75
C SER A 436 9.65 10.81 21.11
N GLU A 437 9.35 11.80 21.95
CA GLU A 437 8.94 13.15 21.50
C GLU A 437 10.04 13.81 20.64
N GLU A 438 11.31 13.58 20.99
CA GLU A 438 12.47 14.06 20.23
C GLU A 438 12.53 13.45 18.83
N CYS A 439 12.17 12.16 18.69
CA CYS A 439 12.10 11.51 17.39
C CYS A 439 10.96 12.07 16.55
N VAL A 440 9.74 12.10 17.09
CA VAL A 440 8.55 12.58 16.36
C VAL A 440 8.74 14.03 15.91
N THR A 441 9.21 14.90 16.81
CA THR A 441 9.50 16.31 16.52
C THR A 441 10.55 16.45 15.42
N LYS A 442 11.61 15.63 15.44
CA LYS A 442 12.69 15.69 14.46
C LYS A 442 12.25 15.21 13.08
N VAL A 443 11.54 14.08 13.00
CA VAL A 443 10.99 13.54 11.75
C VAL A 443 10.01 14.55 11.14
N ASN A 444 9.06 15.07 11.93
CA ASN A 444 8.13 16.10 11.48
C ASN A 444 8.86 17.38 11.04
N HIS A 445 9.89 17.84 11.76
CA HIS A 445 10.66 19.03 11.38
C HIS A 445 11.40 18.85 10.04
N ILE A 446 12.05 17.70 9.84
CA ILE A 446 12.73 17.34 8.59
C ILE A 446 11.72 17.31 7.44
N ALA A 447 10.59 16.60 7.63
CA ALA A 447 9.59 16.43 6.59
C ALA A 447 8.86 17.74 6.20
N ASN A 448 8.61 18.63 7.17
CA ASN A 448 8.11 19.98 6.89
C ASN A 448 9.16 20.80 6.12
N LYS A 449 10.44 20.74 6.49
CA LYS A 449 11.53 21.42 5.78
C LYS A 449 11.66 20.94 4.34
N TYR A 450 11.58 19.63 4.10
CA TYR A 450 11.62 19.07 2.75
C TYR A 450 10.38 19.46 1.94
N TRP A 451 9.18 19.48 2.53
CA TRP A 451 7.99 20.02 1.87
C TRP A 451 8.16 21.48 1.42
N TYR A 452 8.71 22.36 2.28
CA TYR A 452 8.95 23.76 1.90
C TYR A 452 9.96 23.92 0.76
N LEU A 453 10.99 23.07 0.72
CA LEU A 453 11.96 23.05 -0.38
C LEU A 453 11.31 22.51 -1.67
N TYR A 454 10.57 21.40 -1.58
CA TYR A 454 9.84 20.80 -2.70
C TYR A 454 8.83 21.77 -3.32
N ALA A 455 8.04 22.46 -2.50
CA ALA A 455 6.97 23.35 -2.94
C ALA A 455 7.42 24.80 -3.26
N SER A 456 8.73 25.05 -3.28
CA SER A 456 9.38 26.31 -3.70
C SER A 456 9.25 26.52 -5.22
N GLU A 457 9.27 27.76 -5.69
CA GLU A 457 9.38 28.06 -7.13
C GLU A 457 10.81 27.90 -7.66
N ASN A 458 11.81 28.12 -6.80
CA ASN A 458 13.22 27.98 -7.14
C ASN A 458 13.83 26.80 -6.36
N LEU A 459 14.07 25.69 -7.05
CA LEU A 459 14.78 24.53 -6.50
C LEU A 459 16.28 24.69 -6.81
N GLU A 460 16.99 25.42 -5.94
CA GLU A 460 18.42 25.72 -6.15
C GLU A 460 19.36 24.51 -6.00
N ARG A 461 18.90 23.43 -5.34
CA ARG A 461 19.68 22.23 -4.98
C ARG A 461 18.77 21.02 -4.81
N ASP A 462 19.35 19.83 -4.93
CA ASP A 462 18.72 18.54 -4.57
C ASP A 462 18.12 18.59 -3.15
N LEU A 463 16.97 17.93 -2.97
CA LEU A 463 16.45 17.69 -1.63
C LEU A 463 17.41 16.77 -0.85
N PRO A 464 17.71 17.06 0.43
CA PRO A 464 18.58 16.18 1.22
C PRO A 464 17.96 14.82 1.59
N GLY A 465 16.72 14.55 1.20
CA GLY A 465 15.95 13.33 1.47
C GLY A 465 14.55 13.45 0.86
N HIS A 466 13.78 12.36 0.87
CA HIS A 466 12.53 12.22 0.12
C HIS A 466 11.25 12.45 0.94
N LEU A 467 11.29 12.33 2.26
CA LEU A 467 10.10 12.38 3.12
C LEU A 467 9.53 13.81 3.21
N LEU A 468 8.37 14.04 2.63
CA LEU A 468 7.61 15.28 2.74
C LEU A 468 6.49 15.14 3.76
N CYS A 469 6.19 16.18 4.53
CA CYS A 469 4.93 16.26 5.28
C CYS A 469 3.76 16.21 4.29
N TYR A 470 2.75 15.36 4.52
CA TYR A 470 1.60 15.32 3.63
C TYR A 470 0.90 16.68 3.62
N PRO A 471 0.55 17.26 2.46
CA PRO A 471 0.38 18.71 2.33
C PRO A 471 -1.01 19.24 2.74
N VAL A 472 -1.45 18.89 3.95
CA VAL A 472 -2.72 19.30 4.54
C VAL A 472 -2.53 19.99 5.89
N GLY A 473 -3.43 20.92 6.21
CA GLY A 473 -3.58 21.48 7.54
C GLY A 473 -4.52 20.63 8.40
N ILE A 474 -4.42 20.81 9.72
CA ILE A 474 -5.30 20.19 10.72
C ILE A 474 -5.88 21.32 11.57
N ALA A 475 -7.19 21.52 11.52
CA ALA A 475 -7.89 22.52 12.34
C ALA A 475 -7.96 22.08 13.81
N SER A 476 -8.31 23.00 14.72
CA SER A 476 -8.42 22.72 16.17
C SER A 476 -9.39 21.59 16.51
N GLU A 477 -10.44 21.42 15.69
CA GLU A 477 -11.45 20.37 15.85
C GLU A 477 -11.15 19.09 15.03
N GLY A 478 -10.01 19.04 14.32
CA GLY A 478 -9.57 17.90 13.52
C GLY A 478 -10.02 17.89 12.06
N ASP A 479 -10.73 18.92 11.61
CA ASP A 479 -11.03 19.12 10.18
C ASP A 479 -9.73 19.19 9.37
N VAL A 480 -9.68 18.48 8.24
CA VAL A 480 -8.52 18.50 7.34
C VAL A 480 -8.68 19.64 6.35
N THR A 481 -7.72 20.58 6.35
CA THR A 481 -7.78 21.80 5.54
C THR A 481 -6.70 21.83 4.48
N GLU A 482 -6.86 22.71 3.50
CA GLU A 482 -5.76 23.11 2.60
C GLU A 482 -4.66 23.84 3.40
N LEU A 483 -3.43 23.76 2.93
CA LEU A 483 -2.35 24.63 3.43
C LEU A 483 -2.51 26.04 2.84
N PRO A 484 -2.13 27.11 3.55
CA PRO A 484 -2.33 28.49 3.08
C PRO A 484 -1.72 28.73 1.68
N GLY A 485 -2.58 29.05 0.70
CA GLY A 485 -2.17 29.28 -0.68
C GLY A 485 -1.80 28.02 -1.48
N LYS A 486 -2.15 26.83 -0.99
CA LYS A 486 -1.86 25.52 -1.61
C LYS A 486 -3.14 24.67 -1.67
N GLU A 487 -4.04 25.05 -2.58
CA GLU A 487 -5.27 24.31 -2.91
C GLU A 487 -4.99 23.05 -3.76
N PHE A 488 -3.99 23.16 -4.65
CA PHE A 488 -3.59 22.13 -5.61
C PHE A 488 -2.20 21.57 -5.29
N PHE A 489 -1.93 20.33 -5.72
CA PHE A 489 -0.56 19.79 -5.68
C PHE A 489 0.37 20.63 -6.59
N PRO A 490 1.66 20.80 -6.23
CA PRO A 490 2.62 21.50 -7.07
C PRO A 490 2.59 21.02 -8.52
N ASP A 491 2.67 21.95 -9.46
CA ASP A 491 2.65 21.74 -10.92
C ASP A 491 1.33 21.24 -11.54
N THR A 492 0.31 20.91 -10.74
CA THR A 492 -1.00 20.39 -11.18
C THR A 492 -2.14 21.41 -11.08
N LYS A 493 -3.36 21.00 -11.43
CA LYS A 493 -4.65 21.63 -11.07
C LYS A 493 -5.51 20.69 -10.21
N ALA A 494 -4.92 19.62 -9.67
CA ALA A 494 -5.58 18.60 -8.87
C ALA A 494 -5.67 19.01 -7.40
N ARG A 495 -6.88 19.01 -6.81
CA ARG A 495 -7.06 19.41 -5.41
C ARG A 495 -6.39 18.40 -4.49
N ILE A 496 -5.68 18.90 -3.47
CA ILE A 496 -5.05 18.05 -2.45
C ILE A 496 -6.10 17.30 -1.63
N LEU A 497 -7.22 17.98 -1.33
CA LEU A 497 -8.32 17.43 -0.53
C LEU A 497 -9.25 16.48 -1.31
N GLY A 498 -9.02 16.28 -2.60
CA GLY A 498 -9.91 15.51 -3.47
C GLY A 498 -11.25 16.19 -3.77
N VAL A 499 -12.10 15.48 -4.52
CA VAL A 499 -13.47 15.85 -4.88
C VAL A 499 -14.32 14.58 -4.96
N LYS A 500 -15.46 14.57 -4.26
CA LYS A 500 -16.49 13.55 -4.44
C LYS A 500 -17.22 13.74 -5.78
N TYR A 501 -17.32 12.68 -6.57
CA TYR A 501 -18.12 12.64 -7.80
C TYR A 501 -19.30 11.67 -7.65
N ASP A 502 -20.53 12.15 -7.86
CA ASP A 502 -21.75 11.33 -7.70
C ASP A 502 -21.93 10.24 -8.76
N TYR A 503 -21.13 10.24 -9.84
CA TYR A 503 -21.21 9.24 -10.92
C TYR A 503 -20.22 8.07 -10.78
N ILE A 504 -19.28 8.13 -9.83
CA ILE A 504 -18.38 6.99 -9.53
C ILE A 504 -18.90 6.30 -8.27
N PRO A 505 -19.41 5.06 -8.34
CA PRO A 505 -19.93 4.38 -7.18
C PRO A 505 -18.79 4.04 -6.20
N PRO A 506 -18.96 4.24 -4.87
CA PRO A 506 -17.88 4.09 -3.89
C PRO A 506 -17.18 2.74 -3.94
N ILE A 507 -17.89 1.65 -4.25
CA ILE A 507 -17.33 0.29 -4.39
C ILE A 507 -16.14 0.18 -5.37
N LEU A 508 -15.99 1.10 -6.33
CA LEU A 508 -14.83 1.14 -7.24
C LEU A 508 -13.61 1.87 -6.67
N THR A 509 -13.84 2.90 -5.84
CA THR A 509 -12.83 3.81 -5.28
C THR A 509 -12.56 3.60 -3.79
N THR A 510 -13.21 2.62 -3.17
CA THR A 510 -13.05 2.25 -1.75
C THR A 510 -12.35 0.93 -1.53
#